data_AF-A0A6L7A7Y8-F1
#
_entry.id   AF-A0A6L7A7Y8-F1
#
_cell.length_a   1.000
_cell.length_b   1.000
_cell.length_c   1.000
_cell.angle_alpha   90.00
_cell.angle_beta   90.00
_cell.angle_gamma   90.00
#
_symmetry.space_group_name_H-M   'P 1'
#
loop_
_entity.id
_entity.type
_entity.pdbx_description
1 polymer ?
#
loop_
_entity_poly.entity_id
_entity_poly.type
_entity_poly.pdbx_seq_one_letter_code
_entity_poly.pdbx_strand_id
1 'polypeptide(L)'
;MKIGIITPMAEEKITLIAALEDVTTKQHGGTEITSGRYKTVVTPETREEMRLTRKGRYELGSDGKLTANGKSKRLRHRYNVAIVCLIVLIIATYAYFFLVK
;
A
#
# COMPACT_ATOMS: atom_id res chain seq x y z
N MET A 1 26.71 0.17 2.75
CA MET A 1 26.64 1.36 3.60
C MET A 1 25.53 1.16 4.63
N LYS A 2 25.73 1.50 5.90
CA LYS A 2 24.72 1.31 6.97
C LYS A 2 24.21 2.68 7.43
N ILE A 3 22.91 2.77 7.70
CA ILE A 3 22.24 4.01 8.14
C ILE A 3 21.61 3.72 9.50
N GLY A 4 21.84 4.60 10.47
CA GLY A 4 21.22 4.55 11.79
C GLY A 4 20.19 5.68 11.93
N ILE A 5 19.01 5.36 12.45
CA ILE A 5 17.94 6.33 12.74
C ILE A 5 17.56 6.15 14.21
N ILE A 6 17.45 7.25 14.95
CA ILE A 6 17.03 7.27 16.35
C ILE A 6 15.68 7.98 16.38
N THR A 7 14.67 7.34 16.96
CA THR A 7 13.36 7.96 17.20
C THR A 7 12.96 7.75 18.67
N PRO A 8 12.53 8.81 19.37
CA PRO A 8 12.07 8.72 20.74
C PRO A 8 10.60 8.24 20.85
N MET A 9 9.81 8.34 19.77
CA MET A 9 8.36 8.07 19.80
C MET A 9 8.03 6.72 19.17
N ALA A 10 7.19 5.92 19.84
CA ALA A 10 6.85 4.58 19.38
C ALA A 10 6.12 4.54 18.02
N GLU A 11 5.28 5.54 17.73
CA GLU A 11 4.52 5.58 16.47
C GLU A 11 5.42 5.80 15.25
N GLU A 12 6.42 6.69 15.37
CA GLU A 12 7.42 6.90 14.33
C GLU A 12 8.24 5.63 14.07
N LYS A 13 8.62 4.92 15.13
CA LYS A 13 9.31 3.64 15.02
C LYS A 13 8.49 2.62 14.21
N ILE A 14 7.17 2.54 14.43
CA ILE A 14 6.29 1.60 13.72
C ILE A 14 6.28 1.89 12.20
N THR A 15 6.20 3.17 11.81
CA THR A 15 6.18 3.54 10.39
C THR A 15 7.51 3.25 9.71
N LEU A 16 8.63 3.48 10.39
CA LEU A 16 9.97 3.13 9.88
C LEU A 16 10.15 1.62 9.74
N ILE A 17 9.69 0.83 10.71
CA ILE A 17 9.76 -0.63 10.67
C ILE A 17 8.93 -1.21 9.53
N ALA A 18 7.79 -0.60 9.19
CA ALA A 18 6.96 -1.06 8.08
C ALA A 18 7.67 -0.99 6.71
N ALA A 19 8.67 -0.11 6.57
CA ALA A 19 9.51 0.02 5.39
C ALA A 19 10.67 -0.99 5.34
N LEU A 20 10.88 -1.76 6.41
CA LEU A 20 11.97 -2.74 6.52
C LEU A 20 11.47 -4.18 6.27
N GLU A 21 12.36 -5.01 5.75
CA GLU A 21 12.25 -6.48 5.66
C GLU A 21 13.33 -7.16 6.51
N ASP A 22 13.15 -8.46 6.81
CA ASP A 22 14.02 -9.25 7.69
C ASP A 22 14.30 -8.59 9.05
N VAL A 23 13.24 -8.03 9.63
CA VAL A 23 13.31 -7.22 10.84
C VAL A 23 13.74 -8.09 12.03
N THR A 24 14.78 -7.64 12.72
CA THR A 24 15.25 -8.21 13.98
C THR A 24 15.31 -7.12 15.04
N THR A 25 14.77 -7.43 16.21
CA THR A 25 14.73 -6.53 17.36
C THR A 25 15.61 -7.06 18.45
N LYS A 26 16.49 -6.21 18.99
CA LYS A 26 17.34 -6.53 20.14
C LYS A 26 17.15 -5.48 21.21
N GLN A 27 17.00 -5.93 22.45
CA GLN A 27 17.08 -5.06 23.61
C GLN A 27 18.55 -4.75 23.88
N HIS A 28 18.89 -3.48 24.02
CA HIS A 28 20.22 -3.04 24.41
C HIS A 28 20.07 -1.98 25.50
N GLY A 29 20.37 -2.37 26.75
CA GLY A 29 20.07 -1.56 27.92
C GLY A 29 18.56 -1.30 28.04
N GLY A 30 18.19 -0.03 28.25
CA GLY A 30 16.79 0.42 28.28
C GLY A 30 16.19 0.78 26.92
N THR A 31 16.85 0.43 25.81
CA THR A 31 16.45 0.83 24.46
C THR A 31 16.29 -0.36 23.52
N GLU A 32 15.39 -0.22 22.55
CA GLU A 32 15.16 -1.23 21.51
C GLU A 32 15.85 -0.84 20.21
N ILE A 33 16.76 -1.70 19.75
CA ILE A 33 17.42 -1.55 18.46
C ILE A 33 16.73 -2.49 17.47
N THR A 34 16.13 -1.90 16.43
CA THR A 34 15.52 -2.66 15.34
C THR A 34 16.40 -2.53 14.10
N SER A 35 16.78 -3.66 13.51
CA SER A 35 17.57 -3.72 12.29
C SER A 35 16.84 -4.51 11.21
N GLY A 36 16.98 -4.11 9.96
CA GLY A 36 16.37 -4.76 8.81
C GLY A 36 16.97 -4.22 7.51
N ARG A 37 16.54 -4.79 6.38
CA ARG A 37 16.86 -4.27 5.05
C ARG A 37 15.73 -3.39 4.55
N TYR A 38 16.02 -2.39 3.73
CA TYR A 38 14.95 -1.57 3.12
C TYR A 38 14.19 -2.38 2.08
N LYS A 39 12.86 -2.31 2.12
CA LYS A 39 12.03 -2.93 1.08
C LYS A 39 12.25 -2.25 -0.26
N THR A 40 12.74 -2.99 -1.23
CA THR A 40 12.85 -2.54 -2.61
C THR A 40 11.63 -2.97 -3.43
N VAL A 41 11.30 -2.18 -4.45
CA VAL A 41 10.30 -2.59 -5.45
C VAL A 41 10.93 -3.65 -6.34
N VAL A 42 10.27 -4.81 -6.45
CA VAL A 42 10.74 -5.93 -7.26
C VAL A 42 9.73 -6.28 -8.34
N THR A 43 10.23 -6.84 -9.44
CA THR A 43 9.37 -7.38 -10.50
C THR A 43 8.85 -8.75 -10.05
N PRO A 44 7.55 -9.06 -10.20
CA PRO A 44 7.02 -10.38 -9.85
C PRO A 44 7.66 -11.45 -10.75
N GLU A 45 8.39 -12.39 -10.16
CA GLU A 45 9.03 -13.50 -10.88
C GLU A 45 8.19 -14.78 -10.78
N THR A 46 7.42 -14.93 -9.69
CA THR A 46 6.65 -16.16 -9.42
C THR A 46 5.20 -16.05 -9.89
N ARG A 47 4.59 -17.17 -10.29
CA ARG A 47 3.18 -17.21 -10.74
C ARG A 47 2.19 -16.72 -9.67
N GLU A 48 2.48 -16.96 -8.39
CA GLU A 48 1.66 -16.48 -7.27
C GLU A 48 1.71 -14.96 -7.12
N GLU A 49 2.90 -14.39 -7.30
CA GLU A 49 3.15 -12.94 -7.28
C GLU A 49 2.52 -12.24 -8.49
N MET A 50 2.55 -12.88 -9.66
CA MET A 50 1.80 -12.43 -10.85
C MET A 50 0.29 -12.38 -10.60
N ARG A 51 -0.26 -13.31 -9.81
CA ARG A 51 -1.68 -13.30 -9.43
C ARG A 51 -1.99 -12.15 -8.48
N LEU A 52 -1.12 -11.92 -7.49
CA LEU A 52 -1.27 -10.86 -6.49
C LEU A 52 -1.18 -9.45 -7.10
N THR A 53 -0.26 -9.24 -8.04
CA THR A 53 -0.04 -7.97 -8.75
C THR A 53 -1.02 -7.74 -9.92
N ARG A 54 -1.95 -8.67 -10.19
CA ARG A 54 -2.86 -8.65 -11.35
C ARG A 54 -2.09 -8.47 -12.67
N LYS A 55 -1.13 -9.37 -12.93
CA LYS A 55 -0.16 -9.35 -14.05
C LYS A 55 0.80 -8.15 -13.99
N GLY A 56 1.40 -7.87 -12.82
CA GLY A 56 2.39 -6.79 -12.68
C GLY A 56 1.82 -5.37 -12.68
N ARG A 57 0.50 -5.18 -12.56
CA ARG A 57 -0.14 -3.85 -12.56
C ARG A 57 0.00 -3.09 -11.24
N TYR A 58 0.26 -3.82 -10.16
CA TYR A 58 0.48 -3.26 -8.84
C TYR A 58 1.88 -3.59 -8.36
N GLU A 59 2.52 -2.62 -7.71
CA GLU A 59 3.90 -2.75 -7.22
C GLU A 59 4.01 -3.86 -6.18
N LEU A 60 5.04 -4.69 -6.34
CA LEU A 60 5.37 -5.78 -5.43
C LEU A 60 6.63 -5.40 -4.64
N GLY A 61 6.58 -5.61 -3.34
CA GLY A 61 7.73 -5.48 -2.46
C GLY A 61 8.60 -6.72 -2.53
N SER A 62 9.87 -6.56 -2.19
CA SER A 62 10.87 -7.63 -2.02
C SER A 62 10.43 -8.73 -1.01
N ASP A 63 9.38 -8.47 -0.22
CA ASP A 63 8.73 -9.41 0.69
C ASP A 63 7.67 -10.32 0.03
N GLY A 64 7.53 -10.29 -1.30
CA GLY A 64 6.53 -11.04 -2.05
C GLY A 64 5.09 -10.54 -1.84
N LYS A 65 4.92 -9.36 -1.21
CA LYS A 65 3.60 -8.75 -0.93
C LYS A 65 3.44 -7.43 -1.69
N LEU A 66 2.19 -6.99 -1.86
CA LEU A 66 1.90 -5.69 -2.48
C LEU A 66 2.49 -4.56 -1.62
N THR A 67 3.23 -3.65 -2.24
CA THR A 67 3.71 -2.44 -1.57
C THR A 67 2.52 -1.60 -1.08
N ALA A 68 2.75 -0.71 -0.12
CA ALA A 68 1.71 0.23 0.34
C ALA A 68 1.10 1.00 -0.85
N ASN A 69 1.94 1.41 -1.79
CA ASN A 69 1.52 2.10 -3.01
C ASN A 69 0.70 1.17 -3.95
N GLY A 70 1.11 -0.09 -4.10
CA GLY A 70 0.33 -1.11 -4.81
C GLY A 70 -1.07 -1.34 -4.23
N LYS A 71 -1.20 -1.33 -2.89
CA LYS A 71 -2.49 -1.42 -2.19
C LYS A 71 -3.34 -0.17 -2.41
N SER A 72 -2.77 1.02 -2.24
CA SER A 72 -3.45 2.30 -2.45
C SER A 72 -3.96 2.45 -3.89
N LYS A 73 -3.17 2.06 -4.88
CA LYS A 73 -3.54 2.10 -6.30
C LYS A 73 -4.73 1.16 -6.61
N ARG A 74 -4.77 -0.03 -6.01
CA ARG A 74 -5.90 -0.96 -6.14
C ARG A 74 -7.18 -0.40 -5.50
N LEU A 75 -7.05 0.25 -4.36
CA LEU A 75 -8.18 0.84 -3.64
C LEU A 75 -8.76 2.05 -4.39
N ARG A 76 -7.89 2.93 -4.89
CA ARG A 76 -8.27 4.11 -5.70
C ARG A 76 -9.09 3.72 -6.93
N HIS A 77 -8.75 2.62 -7.59
CA HIS A 77 -9.52 2.15 -8.75
C HIS A 77 -10.97 1.79 -8.41
N ARG A 78 -11.21 1.12 -7.27
CA ARG A 78 -12.57 0.78 -6.82
C ARG A 78 -13.38 2.03 -6.47
N TYR A 79 -12.78 2.99 -5.78
CA TYR A 79 -13.44 4.26 -5.45
C TYR A 79 -13.79 5.07 -6.69
N ASN A 80 -12.88 5.17 -7.67
CA ASN A 80 -13.17 5.88 -8.91
C ASN A 80 -14.36 5.27 -9.65
N VAL A 81 -14.48 3.93 -9.69
CA VAL A 81 -15.64 3.26 -10.31
C VAL A 81 -16.94 3.57 -9.57
N ALA A 82 -16.91 3.54 -8.23
CA ALA A 82 -18.07 3.87 -7.42
C ALA A 82 -18.54 5.32 -7.64
N ILE A 83 -17.60 6.27 -7.70
CA ILE A 83 -17.89 7.69 -7.95
C ILE A 83 -18.51 7.89 -9.34
N VAL A 84 -17.95 7.25 -10.38
CA VAL A 84 -18.50 7.34 -11.74
C VAL A 84 -19.93 6.78 -11.79
N CYS A 85 -20.17 5.63 -11.16
CA CYS A 85 -21.52 5.03 -11.09
C CYS A 85 -22.52 5.96 -10.40
N LEU A 86 -22.11 6.60 -9.30
CA LEU A 86 -22.93 7.57 -8.56
C LEU A 86 -23.27 8.80 -9.42
N ILE A 87 -22.29 9.34 -10.17
CA ILE A 87 -22.52 10.48 -11.08
C ILE A 87 -23.53 10.10 -12.18
N VAL A 88 -23.40 8.91 -12.77
CA VAL A 88 -24.34 8.43 -13.79
C VAL A 88 -25.76 8.32 -13.23
N LEU A 89 -25.93 7.81 -12.00
CA LEU A 89 -27.24 7.72 -11.34
C LEU A 89 -27.85 9.11 -11.11
N ILE A 90 -27.05 10.10 -10.68
CA ILE A 90 -27.50 11.49 -10.49
C ILE A 90 -27.96 12.11 -11.81
N ILE A 91 -27.22 11.88 -12.89
CA ILE A 91 -27.59 12.39 -14.22
C ILE A 91 -28.88 11.70 -14.69
N ALA A 92 -29.00 10.39 -14.50
CA ALA A 92 -30.18 9.63 -14.89
C ALA A 92 -31.44 10.08 -14.14
N THR A 93 -31.35 10.33 -12.82
CA THR A 93 -32.49 10.85 -12.04
C THR A 93 -32.88 12.25 -12.48
N TYR A 94 -31.90 13.12 -12.78
CA TYR A 94 -32.19 14.45 -13.29
C TYR A 94 -32.85 14.41 -14.68
N ALA A 95 -32.33 13.58 -15.59
CA ALA A 95 -32.91 13.39 -16.92
C ALA A 95 -34.33 12.83 -16.86
N TYR A 96 -34.59 11.88 -15.95
CA TYR A 96 -35.93 11.36 -15.70
C TYR A 96 -36.87 12.47 -15.21
N PHE A 97 -36.42 13.28 -14.25
CA PHE A 97 -37.23 14.38 -13.73
C PHE A 97 -37.50 15.47 -14.79
N PHE A 98 -36.59 15.66 -15.73
CA PHE A 98 -36.76 16.57 -16.87
C PHE A 98 -37.67 16.01 -17.97
N LEU A 99 -37.69 14.70 -18.19
CA LEU A 99 -38.55 14.04 -19.19
C LEU A 99 -39.98 13.79 -18.70
N VAL A 100 -40.17 13.61 -17.39
CA VAL A 100 -41.49 13.37 -16.77
C VAL A 100 -42.21 14.69 -16.46
N LYS A 101 -41.51 15.82 -16.46
CA LYS A 101 -42.05 17.15 -16.20
C LYS A 101 -42.20 17.93 -17.50
#